data_AF-A0A845DEP1-F1
#
_entry.id   AF-A0A845DEP1-F1
#
_cell.length_a   1.000
_cell.length_b   1.000
_cell.length_c   1.000
_cell.angle_alpha   90.00
_cell.angle_beta   90.00
_cell.angle_gamma   90.00
#
_symmetry.space_group_name_H-M   'P 1'
#
loop_
_entity.id
_entity.type
_entity.pdbx_description
1 polymer ?
#
loop_
_entity_poly.entity_id
_entity_poly.type
_entity_poly.pdbx_seq_one_letter_code
_entity_poly.pdbx_strand_id
1 'polypeptide(L)' 'MAIVNEEDSPNLLDRLGRRGFSATISGTRGGFLRIGNATIFCGVEDERVEDVLTVFRESCTSRIQYVTPLPPVM' A
#
# COMPACT_ATOMS: atom_id res chain seq x y z
N MET A 1 8.86 -4.02 -5.46
CA MET A 1 8.61 -2.88 -4.56
C MET A 1 7.28 -2.26 -4.93
N ALA A 2 6.43 -1.93 -3.96
CA ALA A 2 5.14 -1.28 -4.18
C ALA A 2 4.93 -0.14 -3.19
N ILE A 3 4.27 0.93 -3.63
CA ILE A 3 3.85 2.06 -2.78
C ILE A 3 2.33 2.00 -2.69
N VAL A 4 1.80 1.94 -1.47
CA VAL A 4 0.35 1.81 -1.19
C VAL A 4 -0.08 2.87 -0.19
N ASN A 5 -1.40 3.13 -0.11
CA ASN A 5 -1.94 3.97 0.96
C ASN A 5 -1.70 3.28 2.30
N GLU A 6 -1.36 4.06 3.32
CA GLU A 6 -1.08 3.56 4.66
C GLU A 6 -2.25 2.73 5.24
N GLU A 7 -3.49 3.15 4.96
CA GLU A 7 -4.73 2.48 5.36
C GLU A 7 -4.88 1.05 4.80
N ASP A 8 -4.29 0.78 3.63
CA ASP A 8 -4.42 -0.52 2.96
C ASP A 8 -3.37 -1.52 3.43
N SER A 9 -2.32 -1.02 4.07
CA SER A 9 -1.15 -1.80 4.44
C SER A 9 -1.47 -2.97 5.40
N PRO A 10 -2.35 -2.85 6.42
CA PRO A 10 -2.62 -3.97 7.32
C PRO A 10 -3.38 -5.11 6.62
N ASN A 11 -4.34 -4.78 5.75
CA ASN A 11 -5.09 -5.79 4.99
C ASN A 11 -4.19 -6.53 4.00
N LEU A 12 -3.33 -5.79 3.30
CA LEU A 12 -2.38 -6.35 2.35
C LEU A 12 -1.39 -7.30 3.05
N LEU A 13 -0.83 -6.92 4.21
CA LEU A 13 0.11 -7.77 4.95
C LEU A 13 -0.55 -9.07 5.45
N ASP A 14 -1.78 -9.01 5.94
CA ASP A 14 -2.53 -10.22 6.34
C ASP A 14 -2.76 -11.16 5.15
N ARG A 15 -3.18 -10.63 3.99
CA ARG A 15 -3.38 -11.46 2.79
C ARG A 15 -2.09 -12.06 2.25
N LEU A 16 -1.01 -11.29 2.23
CA LEU A 16 0.32 -11.79 1.84
C LEU A 16 0.76 -12.92 2.78
N GLY A 17 0.61 -12.74 4.10
CA GLY A 17 0.94 -13.75 5.10
C GLY A 17 0.13 -15.04 4.94
N ARG A 18 -1.19 -14.93 4.69
CA ARG A 18 -2.06 -16.09 4.44
C ARG A 18 -1.72 -16.88 3.18
N ARG A 19 -1.11 -16.23 2.18
CA ARG A 19 -0.61 -16.87 0.95
C ARG A 19 0.86 -17.28 1.04
N GLY A 20 1.47 -17.20 2.22
CA GLY A 20 2.86 -17.61 2.46
C GLY A 20 3.89 -16.66 1.87
N PHE A 21 3.55 -15.40 1.66
CA PHE A 21 4.49 -14.37 1.21
C PHE A 21 5.03 -13.58 2.41
N SER A 22 6.33 -13.31 2.38
CA SER A 22 6.99 -12.43 3.33
C SER A 22 7.17 -11.04 2.73
N ALA A 23 6.87 -10.01 3.53
CA ALA A 23 7.04 -8.63 3.11
C ALA A 23 7.58 -7.76 4.24
N THR A 24 8.39 -6.76 3.89
CA THR A 24 8.88 -5.71 4.78
C THR A 24 8.17 -4.41 4.45
N ILE A 25 7.66 -3.73 5.48
CA ILE A 25 6.97 -2.44 5.35
C ILE A 25 7.84 -1.31 5.91
N SER A 26 7.80 -0.17 5.25
CA SER A 26 8.41 1.08 5.70
C SER A 26 7.44 2.24 5.50
N GLY A 27 7.24 3.06 6.54
CA GLY A 27 6.43 4.28 6.44
C GLY A 27 7.14 5.33 5.58
N THR A 28 6.45 5.82 4.56
CA THR A 28 6.96 6.86 3.64
C THR A 28 5.96 7.99 3.49
N ARG A 29 6.37 9.09 2.84
CA ARG A 29 5.46 10.21 2.52
C ARG A 29 5.55 10.51 1.03
N GLY A 30 4.39 10.74 0.41
CA GLY A 30 4.33 11.17 -0.98
C GLY A 30 4.87 12.59 -1.15
N GLY A 31 5.71 12.83 -2.15
CA GLY A 31 6.31 14.14 -2.37
C GLY A 31 5.32 15.24 -2.77
N PHE A 32 4.21 14.87 -3.41
CA PHE A 32 3.22 15.82 -3.92
C PHE A 32 2.23 16.27 -2.83
N LEU A 33 1.45 15.34 -2.29
CA LEU A 33 0.42 15.64 -1.30
C LEU A 33 0.97 15.71 0.14
N ARG A 34 2.22 15.27 0.37
CA ARG A 34 2.85 15.15 1.70
C ARG A 34 2.05 14.26 2.67
N ILE A 35 1.19 13.41 2.14
CA ILE A 35 0.39 12.41 2.87
C ILE A 35 1.22 11.15 3.13
N GLY A 36 0.93 10.48 4.25
CA GLY A 36 1.55 9.21 4.65
C GLY A 36 1.17 8.07 3.70
N ASN A 37 2.18 7.32 3.27
CA ASN A 37 2.07 6.12 2.46
C ASN A 37 2.85 4.99 3.14
N ALA A 38 2.62 3.77 2.68
CA ALA A 38 3.44 2.62 3.03
C ALA A 38 4.21 2.13 1.81
N THR A 39 5.52 1.93 1.95
CA THR A 39 6.34 1.25 0.96
C THR A 39 6.55 -0.19 1.38
N ILE A 40 6.25 -1.13 0.49
CA ILE A 40 6.31 -2.56 0.75
C ILE A 40 7.35 -3.21 -0.18
N PHE A 41 8.26 -3.95 0.44
CA PHE A 41 9.25 -4.80 -0.21
C PHE A 41 8.84 -6.26 -0.02
N CYS A 42 8.64 -6.97 -1.13
CA CYS A 42 8.31 -8.39 -1.12
C CYS A 42 9.29 -9.10 -2.05
N GLY A 43 10.03 -10.06 -1.51
CA GLY A 43 10.92 -10.93 -2.27
C GLY A 43 10.19 -12.22 -2.57
N VAL A 44 10.06 -12.57 -3.84
CA VAL A 44 9.39 -13.79 -4.31
C VAL A 44 10.13 -14.40 -5.48
N GLU A 45 9.92 -15.68 -5.69
CA GLU A 45 10.33 -16.40 -6.88
C GLU A 45 9.63 -15.85 -8.13
N ASP A 46 10.30 -15.90 -9.29
CA ASP A 46 9.81 -15.30 -10.54
C ASP A 46 8.45 -15.88 -10.95
N GLU A 47 8.27 -17.19 -10.76
CA GLU A 47 7.04 -17.91 -11.09
C GLU A 47 5.84 -17.47 -10.24
N ARG A 48 6.09 -16.83 -9.08
CA ARG A 48 5.06 -16.40 -8.12
C ARG A 48 4.79 -14.89 -8.16
N VAL A 49 5.45 -14.15 -9.06
CA VAL A 49 5.27 -12.70 -9.18
C VAL A 49 3.80 -12.35 -9.48
N GLU A 50 3.14 -13.06 -10.40
CA GLU A 50 1.73 -12.80 -10.75
C GLU A 50 0.77 -13.09 -9.58
N ASP A 51 1.06 -14.09 -8.76
CA ASP A 51 0.27 -14.39 -7.56
C ASP A 51 0.33 -13.23 -6.55
N VAL A 52 1.52 -12.68 -6.32
CA VAL A 52 1.70 -11.50 -5.48
C VAL A 52 0.97 -10.30 -6.07
N LEU A 53 1.15 -10.02 -7.36
CA LEU A 53 0.48 -8.90 -8.02
C LEU A 53 -1.05 -9.01 -7.91
N THR A 54 -1.60 -10.21 -7.94
CA THR A 54 -3.02 -10.46 -7.71
C THR A 54 -3.44 -10.07 -6.29
N VAL A 55 -2.66 -10.40 -5.26
CA VAL A 55 -2.90 -9.92 -3.88
C VAL A 55 -2.93 -8.40 -3.82
N PHE A 56 -1.95 -7.73 -4.43
CA PHE A 56 -1.86 -6.27 -4.43
C PHE A 56 -3.08 -5.63 -5.10
N ARG A 57 -3.54 -6.16 -6.24
CA ARG A 57 -4.73 -5.66 -6.95
C ARG A 57 -6.02 -5.84 -6.15
N GLU A 58 -6.14 -6.94 -5.40
CA GLU A 58 -7.32 -7.20 -4.56
C GLU A 58 -7.35 -6.36 -3.28
N SER A 59 -6.18 -6.04 -2.72
CA SER A 59 -6.05 -5.29 -1.47
C SER A 59 -6.03 -3.78 -1.66
N CYS A 60 -5.44 -3.28 -2.75
CA CYS A 60 -5.21 -1.87 -2.97
C CYS A 60 -6.02 -1.41 -4.17
N THR A 61 -7.13 -0.71 -3.90
CA THR A 61 -8.00 -0.16 -4.94
C THR A 61 -7.93 1.36 -4.95
N SER A 62 -8.07 1.95 -6.13
CA SER A 62 -8.18 3.40 -6.26
C SER A 62 -9.50 3.86 -5.65
N ARG A 63 -9.46 4.87 -4.79
CA ARG A 63 -10.63 5.46 -4.13
C ARG A 63 -10.65 6.96 -4.31
N ILE A 64 -11.84 7.53 -4.40
CA ILE A 64 -12.04 8.97 -4.31
C ILE A 64 -12.08 9.33 -2.83
N GLN A 65 -11.12 10.14 -2.39
CA GLN A 65 -11.11 10.68 -1.04
C GLN A 65 -11.64 12.12 -1.07
N TYR A 66 -12.72 12.37 -0.32
CA TYR A 66 -13.20 13.73 -0.08
C TYR A 66 -12.31 14.40 0.96
N VAL A 67 -11.66 15.48 0.58
CA VAL A 67 -10.85 16.31 1.48
C VAL A 67 -11.63 17.56 1.83
N THR A 68 -11.84 17.82 3.13
CA THR A 68 -12.42 19.08 3.59
C THR A 68 -11.31 20.13 3.61
N PRO A 69 -11.36 21.18 2.77
CA PRO A 69 -10.40 22.27 2.89
C PRO A 69 -10.60 22.92 4.25
N LEU A 70 -9.56 22.97 5.07
CA LEU A 70 -9.60 23.77 6.29
C LEU A 70 -9.81 25.24 5.86
N PRO A 71 -10.72 25.99 6.52
CA PRO A 71 -10.83 27.42 6.27
C PRO A 71 -9.45 28.05 6.54
N PRO A 72 -9.02 29.02 5.72
CA PRO A 72 -7.75 29.68 5.93
C PRO A 72 -7.74 30.27 7.34
N VAL A 73 -6.82 29.80 8.17
CA VAL A 73 -6.48 30.48 9.41
C VAL A 73 -5.84 31.81 9.04
N MET A 74 -6.54 32.91 9.35
CA MET A 74 -6.03 34.28 9.26
C MET A 74 -5.00 34.52 10.36
#